data_AF-X1HP40-F1
#
_entry.id   AF-X1HP40-F1
#
_cell.length_a   1.000
_cell.length_b   1.000
_cell.length_c   1.000
_cell.angle_alpha   90.00
_cell.angle_beta   90.00
_cell.angle_gamma   90.00
#
_symmetry.space_group_name_H-M   'P 1'
#
loop_
_entity.id
_entity.type
_entity.pdbx_description
1 polymer ?
#
loop_
_entity_poly.entity_id
_entity_poly.type
_entity_poly.pdbx_seq_one_letter_code
_entity_poly.pdbx_strand_id
1 'polypeptide(L)'
;MIAVIQNIGGIRLSGFIYDSWSATLPEEITDKFPYFECSMANMKEIAKTAEECRVLLDVEALNQFEQFLLNTYNEDLDYVKKVGSSNVEKILNIYHINIEEDSIEDAIVKAGNKLGYLYIGENNRKPPGKIVTCHRMKNYDLNIY
;
A
#
# COMPACT_ATOMS: atom_id res chain seq x y z
N MET A 1 -7.05 -0.88 -17.44
CA MET A 1 -7.35 0.08 -16.36
C MET A 1 -6.53 1.36 -16.50
N ILE A 2 -5.20 1.31 -16.52
CA ILE A 2 -4.32 2.49 -16.63
C ILE A 2 -4.71 3.45 -17.77
N ALA A 3 -4.86 2.93 -19.00
CA ALA A 3 -5.28 3.76 -20.14
C ALA A 3 -6.68 4.39 -19.96
N VAL A 4 -7.59 3.71 -19.26
CA VAL A 4 -8.92 4.26 -18.95
C VAL A 4 -8.79 5.43 -17.99
N ILE A 5 -7.97 5.29 -16.95
CA ILE A 5 -7.68 6.36 -15.97
C ILE A 5 -7.12 7.58 -16.69
N GLN A 6 -6.14 7.39 -17.56
CA GLN A 6 -5.60 8.48 -18.39
C GLN A 6 -6.70 9.14 -19.24
N ASN A 7 -7.53 8.35 -19.93
CA ASN A 7 -8.58 8.86 -20.82
C ASN A 7 -9.64 9.69 -20.08
N ILE A 8 -9.90 9.40 -18.80
CA ILE A 8 -10.82 10.20 -17.98
C ILE A 8 -10.12 11.36 -17.26
N GLY A 9 -8.84 11.61 -17.55
CA GLY A 9 -8.04 12.66 -16.92
C GLY A 9 -7.58 12.34 -15.49
N GLY A 10 -7.70 11.08 -15.07
CA GLY A 10 -7.17 10.59 -13.81
C GLY A 10 -5.64 10.44 -13.87
N ILE A 11 -5.00 10.56 -12.71
CA ILE A 11 -3.54 10.55 -12.59
C ILE A 11 -3.00 9.37 -11.77
N ARG A 12 -3.88 8.54 -11.19
CA ARG A 12 -3.49 7.51 -10.22
C ARG A 12 -4.37 6.27 -10.29
N LEU A 13 -3.75 5.11 -10.09
CA LEU A 13 -4.39 3.83 -9.82
C LEU A 13 -3.86 3.33 -8.47
N SER A 14 -4.75 3.29 -7.48
CA SER A 14 -4.36 3.09 -6.07
C SER A 14 -5.06 1.86 -5.49
N GLY A 15 -4.36 1.12 -4.65
CA GLY A 15 -4.90 0.05 -3.81
C GLY A 15 -4.12 -1.25 -3.92
N PHE A 16 -4.83 -2.35 -3.73
CA PHE A 16 -4.24 -3.69 -3.84
C PHE A 16 -4.24 -4.16 -5.30
N ILE A 17 -3.13 -3.88 -5.99
CA ILE A 17 -3.00 -4.07 -7.45
C ILE A 17 -1.89 -5.03 -7.86
N TYR A 18 -1.21 -5.64 -6.89
CA TYR A 18 -0.03 -6.48 -7.09
C TYR A 18 -0.29 -7.97 -6.85
N ASP A 19 -1.50 -8.35 -6.42
CA ASP A 19 -1.97 -9.74 -6.27
C ASP A 19 -3.53 -9.76 -6.23
N SER A 20 -4.14 -10.87 -5.81
CA SER A 20 -5.58 -11.14 -5.78
C SER A 20 -6.18 -11.04 -4.36
N TRP A 21 -7.28 -10.29 -4.23
CA TRP A 21 -7.82 -9.92 -2.92
C TRP A 21 -8.50 -11.11 -2.25
N SER A 22 -8.33 -11.26 -0.94
CA SER A 22 -8.71 -12.46 -0.16
C SER A 22 -7.93 -13.73 -0.51
N ALA A 23 -6.74 -13.59 -1.10
CA ALA A 23 -5.86 -14.73 -1.30
C ALA A 23 -5.22 -15.17 0.02
N THR A 24 -5.28 -16.47 0.30
CA THR A 24 -4.52 -17.10 1.37
C THR A 24 -3.35 -17.85 0.76
N LEU A 25 -2.21 -17.87 1.44
CA LEU A 25 -1.13 -18.75 1.05
C LEU A 25 -1.63 -20.20 1.16
N PRO A 26 -1.49 -21.03 0.10
CA PRO A 26 -1.90 -22.44 0.18
C PRO A 26 -1.18 -23.14 1.32
N GLU A 27 -1.86 -24.07 2.01
CA GLU A 27 -1.33 -24.73 3.22
C GLU A 27 0.00 -25.46 2.96
N GLU A 28 0.21 -25.94 1.73
CA GLU A 28 1.42 -26.66 1.33
C GLU A 28 2.62 -25.74 1.07
N ILE A 29 2.39 -24.43 0.98
CA ILE A 29 3.42 -23.43 0.71
C ILE A 29 3.79 -22.74 2.01
N THR A 30 5.07 -22.83 2.38
CA THR A 30 5.63 -22.15 3.56
C THR A 30 6.41 -20.89 3.21
N ASP A 31 6.66 -20.66 1.92
CA ASP A 31 7.44 -19.53 1.42
C ASP A 31 6.63 -18.73 0.40
N LYS A 32 6.34 -17.47 0.74
CA LYS A 32 5.66 -16.52 -0.15
C LYS A 32 6.59 -15.88 -1.18
N PHE A 33 7.91 -16.10 -1.08
CA PHE A 33 8.89 -15.43 -1.95
C PHE A 33 8.68 -15.68 -3.45
N PRO A 34 8.31 -16.88 -3.94
CA PRO A 34 8.00 -17.08 -5.36
C PRO A 34 6.85 -16.19 -5.86
N TYR A 35 5.84 -15.95 -5.02
CA TYR A 35 4.73 -15.04 -5.33
C TYR A 35 5.20 -13.59 -5.34
N PHE A 36 6.09 -13.23 -4.41
CA PHE A 36 6.71 -11.92 -4.36
C PHE A 36 7.49 -11.62 -5.64
N GLU A 37 8.33 -12.56 -6.10
CA GLU A 37 9.12 -12.39 -7.32
C GLU A 37 8.25 -12.27 -8.57
N CYS A 38 7.22 -13.11 -8.67
CA CYS A 38 6.25 -13.06 -9.77
C CYS A 38 5.50 -11.73 -9.79
N SER A 39 4.96 -11.32 -8.65
CA SER A 39 4.28 -10.05 -8.46
C SER A 39 5.18 -8.87 -8.84
N MET A 40 6.40 -8.83 -8.31
CA MET A 40 7.38 -7.78 -8.59
C MET A 40 7.72 -7.71 -10.09
N ALA A 41 7.95 -8.85 -10.74
CA ALA A 41 8.24 -8.90 -12.18
C ALA A 41 7.08 -8.33 -13.01
N ASN A 42 5.84 -8.68 -12.67
CA ASN A 42 4.65 -8.15 -13.33
C ASN A 42 4.48 -6.64 -13.07
N MET A 43 4.67 -6.19 -11.83
CA MET A 43 4.58 -4.77 -11.50
C MET A 43 5.62 -3.92 -12.24
N LYS A 44 6.82 -4.46 -12.52
CA LYS A 44 7.81 -3.79 -13.38
C LYS A 44 7.31 -3.56 -14.80
N GLU A 45 6.65 -4.54 -15.40
CA GLU A 45 6.08 -4.40 -16.74
C GLU A 45 4.88 -3.45 -16.74
N ILE A 46 4.02 -3.52 -15.72
CA ILE A 46 2.86 -2.63 -15.57
C ILE A 46 3.33 -1.18 -15.35
N ALA A 47 4.41 -0.96 -14.60
CA ALA A 47 4.97 0.37 -14.35
C ALA A 47 5.38 1.09 -15.65
N LYS A 48 5.90 0.38 -16.66
CA LYS A 48 6.22 0.98 -17.98
C LYS A 48 4.98 1.58 -18.63
N THR A 49 3.85 0.85 -18.59
CA THR A 49 2.57 1.36 -19.11
C THR A 49 2.10 2.57 -18.31
N ALA A 50 2.27 2.54 -16.99
CA ALA A 50 1.89 3.64 -16.12
C ALA A 50 2.71 4.91 -16.41
N GLU A 51 4.01 4.77 -16.65
CA GLU A 51 4.92 5.85 -17.06
C GLU A 51 4.48 6.49 -18.38
N GLU A 52 4.21 5.68 -19.41
CA GLU A 52 3.72 6.15 -20.71
C GLU A 52 2.38 6.90 -20.59
N CYS A 53 1.48 6.39 -19.74
CA CYS A 53 0.18 6.99 -19.50
C CYS A 53 0.22 8.17 -18.50
N ARG A 54 1.37 8.47 -17.88
CA ARG A 54 1.52 9.45 -16.79
C ARG A 54 0.57 9.19 -15.62
N VAL A 55 0.39 7.92 -15.29
CA VAL A 55 -0.40 7.45 -14.14
C VAL A 55 0.57 6.93 -13.08
N LEU A 56 0.31 7.26 -11.81
CA LEU A 56 1.04 6.67 -10.69
C LEU A 56 0.30 5.43 -10.19
N LEU A 57 1.06 4.44 -9.76
CA LEU A 57 0.60 3.19 -9.19
C LEU A 57 0.87 3.23 -7.69
N ASP A 58 -0.18 3.40 -6.90
CA ASP A 58 -0.04 3.42 -5.45
C ASP A 58 -0.40 2.04 -4.90
N VAL A 59 0.55 1.37 -4.26
CA VAL A 59 0.34 0.04 -3.68
C VAL A 59 0.24 0.11 -2.15
N GLU A 60 -0.49 -0.82 -1.57
CA GLU A 60 -0.82 -0.84 -0.14
C GLU A 60 -0.54 -2.20 0.48
N ALA A 61 0.23 -2.24 1.57
CA ALA A 61 0.26 -3.41 2.46
C ALA A 61 -1.07 -3.56 3.20
N LEU A 62 -1.60 -4.78 3.22
CA LEU A 62 -2.87 -5.09 3.86
C LEU A 62 -2.68 -5.99 5.08
N ASN A 63 -3.72 -6.14 5.88
CA ASN A 63 -3.68 -7.07 7.00
C ASN A 63 -3.68 -8.52 6.51
N GLN A 64 -3.19 -9.43 7.35
CA GLN A 64 -3.05 -10.86 7.08
C GLN A 64 -4.36 -11.57 6.73
N PHE A 65 -5.52 -10.96 7.03
CA PHE A 65 -6.84 -11.53 6.71
C PHE A 65 -7.30 -11.18 5.29
N GLU A 66 -6.65 -10.23 4.62
CA GLU A 66 -7.02 -9.78 3.27
C GLU A 66 -6.06 -10.29 2.20
N GLN A 67 -4.80 -10.58 2.57
CA GLN A 67 -3.79 -11.22 1.71
C GLN A 67 -2.55 -11.65 2.55
N PHE A 68 -1.70 -12.50 1.95
CA PHE A 68 -0.50 -13.06 2.58
C PHE A 68 0.84 -12.44 2.15
N LEU A 69 0.85 -11.67 1.05
CA LEU A 69 2.05 -11.25 0.35
C LEU A 69 2.81 -10.09 1.03
N LEU A 70 2.16 -8.96 1.29
CA LEU A 70 2.78 -7.76 1.88
C LEU A 70 1.92 -7.24 3.04
N ASN A 71 2.38 -7.41 4.28
CA ASN A 71 1.57 -7.10 5.45
C ASN A 71 2.13 -5.93 6.26
N THR A 72 3.44 -5.73 6.20
CA THR A 72 4.10 -4.62 6.87
C THR A 72 4.57 -3.56 5.89
N TYR A 73 4.71 -2.34 6.38
CA TYR A 73 5.24 -1.19 5.68
C TYR A 73 6.69 -1.41 5.22
N ASN A 74 7.49 -2.14 6.00
CA ASN A 74 8.86 -2.47 5.61
C ASN A 74 8.90 -3.40 4.39
N GLU A 75 8.03 -4.42 4.34
CA GLU A 75 7.89 -5.28 3.16
C GLU A 75 7.44 -4.47 1.96
N ASP A 76 6.52 -3.53 2.17
CA ASP A 76 5.99 -2.66 1.13
C ASP A 76 7.09 -1.74 0.57
N LEU A 77 7.90 -1.10 1.42
CA LEU A 77 9.05 -0.29 1.00
C LEU A 77 10.06 -1.09 0.18
N ASP A 78 10.41 -2.28 0.65
CA ASP A 78 11.33 -3.17 -0.05
C ASP A 78 10.77 -3.59 -1.41
N TYR A 79 9.46 -3.89 -1.49
CA TYR A 79 8.78 -4.21 -2.73
C TYR A 79 8.89 -3.07 -3.77
N VAL A 80 8.54 -1.83 -3.41
CA VAL A 80 8.63 -0.71 -4.36
C VAL A 80 10.07 -0.39 -4.75
N LYS A 81 11.00 -0.48 -3.81
CA LYS A 81 12.43 -0.33 -4.12
C LYS A 81 12.87 -1.36 -5.16
N LYS A 82 12.42 -2.62 -5.04
CA LYS A 82 12.75 -3.70 -5.97
C LYS A 82 12.04 -3.59 -7.31
N VAL A 83 10.81 -3.05 -7.36
CA VAL A 83 10.13 -2.68 -8.61
C VAL A 83 10.94 -1.60 -9.34
N GLY A 84 11.45 -0.60 -8.62
CA GLY A 84 12.46 0.32 -9.14
C GLY A 84 11.95 1.35 -10.15
N SER A 85 10.64 1.65 -10.14
CA SER A 85 10.04 2.72 -10.96
C SER A 85 9.68 3.93 -10.08
N SER A 86 9.86 5.13 -10.62
CA SER A 86 9.40 6.38 -9.98
C SER A 86 7.88 6.54 -9.98
N ASN A 87 7.17 5.77 -10.82
CA ASN A 87 5.72 5.82 -10.92
C ASN A 87 5.02 4.86 -9.96
N VAL A 88 5.75 4.19 -9.08
CA VAL A 88 5.16 3.30 -8.06
C VAL A 88 5.41 3.86 -6.67
N GLU A 89 4.33 4.23 -5.99
CA GLU A 89 4.33 4.87 -4.68
C GLU A 89 3.61 3.98 -3.64
N LYS A 90 3.62 4.43 -2.37
CA LYS A 90 2.99 3.71 -1.26
C LYS A 90 1.73 4.39 -0.78
N ILE A 91 0.77 3.56 -0.38
CA ILE A 91 -0.38 3.96 0.43
C ILE A 91 -0.12 3.48 1.86
N LEU A 92 -0.30 4.37 2.83
CA LEU A 92 -0.52 3.95 4.21
C LEU A 92 -2.01 3.95 4.50
N ASN A 93 -2.51 2.89 5.11
CA ASN A 93 -3.88 2.82 5.54
C ASN A 93 -3.96 2.45 7.00
N ILE A 94 -4.48 3.39 7.79
CA ILE A 94 -4.55 3.33 9.25
C ILE A 94 -5.23 2.05 9.74
N TYR A 95 -6.22 1.53 9.01
CA TYR A 95 -6.90 0.31 9.41
C TYR A 95 -5.96 -0.92 9.38
N HIS A 96 -5.16 -1.07 8.33
CA HIS A 96 -4.28 -2.24 8.18
C HIS A 96 -3.07 -2.13 9.11
N ILE A 97 -2.42 -0.96 9.14
CA ILE A 97 -1.24 -0.77 10.00
C ILE A 97 -1.59 -0.78 11.49
N ASN A 98 -2.84 -0.54 11.89
CA ASN A 98 -3.28 -0.74 13.27
C ASN A 98 -3.26 -2.22 13.70
N ILE A 99 -3.28 -3.17 12.74
CA ILE A 99 -3.23 -4.60 13.01
C ILE A 99 -1.79 -5.12 12.89
N GLU A 100 -1.08 -4.72 11.83
CA GLU A 100 0.19 -5.34 11.44
C GLU A 100 1.44 -4.61 11.96
N GLU A 101 1.37 -3.30 12.25
CA GLU A 101 2.52 -2.53 12.71
C GLU A 101 2.58 -2.40 14.23
N ASP A 102 3.79 -2.42 14.78
CA ASP A 102 4.04 -2.12 16.19
C ASP A 102 3.69 -0.66 16.54
N SER A 103 3.88 0.26 15.58
CA SER A 103 3.66 1.70 15.76
C SER A 103 3.19 2.37 14.47
N ILE A 104 2.00 2.96 14.53
CA ILE A 104 1.42 3.77 13.44
C ILE A 104 2.30 5.00 13.14
N GLU A 105 2.82 5.64 14.18
CA GLU A 105 3.68 6.81 14.05
C GLU A 105 4.96 6.47 13.30
N ASP A 106 5.63 5.38 13.70
CA ASP A 106 6.86 4.93 13.05
C ASP A 106 6.62 4.56 11.58
N ALA A 107 5.49 3.94 11.27
CA ALA A 107 5.13 3.62 9.89
C ALA A 107 4.97 4.89 9.04
N ILE A 108 4.30 5.93 9.56
CA ILE A 108 4.15 7.22 8.87
C ILE A 108 5.50 7.91 8.69
N VAL A 109 6.33 7.97 9.74
CA VAL A 109 7.65 8.60 9.69
C VAL A 109 8.58 7.88 8.72
N LYS A 110 8.60 6.54 8.74
CA LYS A 110 9.39 5.73 7.79
C LYS A 110 8.92 5.94 6.36
N ALA A 111 7.65 6.26 6.15
CA ALA A 111 7.13 6.46 4.81
C ALA A 111 7.69 7.70 4.14
N GLY A 112 7.80 8.79 4.89
CA GLY A 112 8.42 10.03 4.44
C GLY A 112 8.00 10.42 3.01
N ASN A 113 8.99 10.66 2.15
CA ASN A 113 8.76 11.11 0.77
C ASN A 113 8.22 10.02 -0.18
N LYS A 114 8.04 8.78 0.28
CA LYS A 114 7.45 7.69 -0.52
C LYS A 114 5.97 7.49 -0.25
N LEU A 115 5.40 8.23 0.70
CA LEU A 115 3.97 8.25 0.97
C LEU A 115 3.24 9.00 -0.13
N GLY A 116 2.57 8.27 -1.02
CA GLY A 116 1.70 8.85 -2.04
C GLY A 116 0.34 9.24 -1.46
N TYR A 117 -0.28 8.34 -0.70
CA TYR A 117 -1.59 8.56 -0.06
C TYR A 117 -1.67 8.01 1.36
N LEU A 118 -2.50 8.66 2.17
CA LEU A 118 -2.90 8.18 3.48
C LEU A 118 -4.41 7.91 3.49
N TYR A 119 -4.80 6.65 3.68
CA TYR A 119 -6.18 6.26 3.96
C TYR A 119 -6.43 6.31 5.46
N ILE A 120 -7.37 7.16 5.86
CA ILE A 120 -7.69 7.41 7.26
C ILE A 120 -9.04 6.75 7.58
N GLY A 121 -9.03 5.82 8.52
CA GLY A 121 -10.22 5.15 9.05
C GLY A 121 -9.96 4.60 10.44
N GLU A 122 -11.00 4.50 11.26
CA GLU A 122 -10.89 3.88 12.58
C GLU A 122 -10.71 2.35 12.47
N ASN A 123 -10.30 1.71 13.57
CA ASN A 123 -10.07 0.27 13.66
C ASN A 123 -11.30 -0.61 13.29
N ASN A 124 -12.51 -0.05 13.30
CA ASN A 124 -13.72 -0.72 12.82
C ASN A 124 -14.35 -0.02 11.60
N ARG A 125 -13.51 0.64 10.79
CA ARG A 125 -13.86 1.32 9.54
C ARG A 125 -14.85 2.49 9.70
N LYS A 126 -15.14 2.94 10.93
CA LYS A 126 -15.91 4.17 11.16
C LYS A 126 -15.15 5.41 10.69
N PRO A 127 -15.85 6.54 10.47
CA PRO A 127 -15.20 7.81 10.15
C PRO A 127 -14.16 8.22 11.19
N PRO A 128 -13.07 8.91 10.79
CA PRO A 128 -12.01 9.33 11.69
C PRO A 128 -12.52 10.17 12.88
N GLY A 129 -11.98 9.92 14.07
CA GLY A 129 -12.30 10.63 15.30
C GLY A 129 -13.56 10.16 16.01
N LYS A 130 -14.21 9.09 15.52
CA LYS A 130 -15.36 8.47 16.20
C LYS A 130 -14.94 7.51 17.32
N ILE A 131 -13.68 7.06 17.33
CA ILE A 131 -13.16 6.15 18.35
C ILE A 131 -11.77 6.63 18.79
N VAL A 132 -10.77 5.75 18.80
CA VAL A 132 -9.49 5.97 19.50
C VAL A 132 -8.32 5.98 18.53
N THR A 133 -8.29 5.14 17.49
CA THR A 133 -7.12 4.97 16.62
C THR A 133 -6.75 6.28 15.94
N CYS A 134 -7.70 6.91 15.24
CA CYS A 134 -7.43 8.20 14.60
C CYS A 134 -7.38 9.35 15.61
N HIS A 135 -8.02 9.22 16.77
CA HIS A 135 -7.99 10.26 17.81
C HIS A 135 -6.60 10.43 18.42
N ARG A 136 -5.88 9.31 18.64
CA ARG A 136 -4.48 9.32 19.12
C ARG A 136 -3.55 10.04 18.16
N MET A 137 -3.87 10.03 16.86
CA MET A 137 -3.05 10.69 15.84
C MET A 137 -3.04 12.22 15.92
N LYS A 138 -4.02 12.85 16.59
CA LYS A 138 -4.05 14.31 16.76
C LYS A 138 -2.90 14.85 17.60
N ASN A 139 -2.23 13.98 18.37
CA ASN A 139 -1.10 14.35 19.21
C ASN A 139 0.25 14.08 18.54
N TYR A 140 0.27 13.44 17.37
CA TYR A 140 1.50 13.28 16.63
C TYR A 140 1.75 14.56 15.84
N ASP A 141 2.94 15.14 16.00
CA ASP A 141 3.42 16.32 15.27
C ASP A 141 3.81 15.90 13.84
N LEU A 142 2.86 15.27 13.15
CA LEU A 142 3.02 14.81 11.79
C LEU A 142 2.88 16.06 10.93
N ASN A 143 4.00 16.59 10.44
CA ASN A 143 4.05 17.63 9.43
C ASN A 143 3.55 17.06 8.08
N ILE A 144 2.26 16.70 8.02
CA ILE A 144 1.51 16.27 6.83
C ILE A 144 0.69 17.46 6.31
N TYR A 145 1.39 18.54 5.98
CA TYR A 145 0.88 19.71 5.26
C TYR A 145 1.92 20.20 4.25
#